data_AF-A0A0A2KHU1-F1
#
_entry.id   AF-A0A0A2KHU1-F1
#
_cell.length_a   1.000
_cell.length_b   1.000
_cell.length_c   1.000
_cell.angle_alpha   90.00
_cell.angle_beta   90.00
_cell.angle_gamma   90.00
#
_symmetry.space_group_name_H-M   'P 1'
#
loop_
_entity.id
_entity.type
_entity.pdbx_description
1 polymer ?
#
loop_
_entity_poly.entity_id
_entity_poly.type
_entity_poly.pdbx_seq_one_letter_code
_entity_poly.pdbx_strand_id
1 'polypeptide(L)'
;MTDQEGGKVRRLAGRPVESAKQIGQAADQEAAATQMGKDTASTLEIFKSIFNLAPAVDVYREARDFADASQRSFSNPFRSAGVIASSKHFPGLGAAGAGENTDLQPVTIELTIEELRKVDMAPYTKAVAAGVDMVMTSWAISYFEIDLPLRAE
;
A
#
# COMPACT_ATOMS: atom_id res chain seq x y z
N MET A 1 -9.60 2.19 13.93
CA MET A 1 -8.73 2.30 12.73
C MET A 1 -7.29 2.26 13.19
N THR A 2 -6.44 1.51 12.49
CA THR A 2 -5.02 1.35 12.85
C THR A 2 -4.19 0.91 11.65
N ASP A 3 -2.86 1.07 11.73
CA ASP A 3 -1.90 0.52 10.77
C ASP A 3 -1.36 -0.82 11.28
N GLN A 4 -2.06 -1.91 10.95
CA GLN A 4 -1.63 -3.27 11.24
C GLN A 4 -1.19 -3.94 9.95
N GLU A 5 -0.01 -3.53 9.45
CA GLU A 5 0.53 -3.97 8.15
C GLU A 5 1.41 -5.22 8.26
N GLY A 6 2.04 -5.41 9.41
CA GLY A 6 3.11 -6.39 9.61
C GLY A 6 4.49 -5.77 9.56
N GLY A 7 5.52 -6.58 9.81
CA GLY A 7 6.90 -6.11 9.87
C GLY A 7 7.10 -4.97 10.86
N LYS A 8 7.65 -3.86 10.37
CA LYS A 8 7.96 -2.66 11.16
C LYS A 8 6.72 -1.84 11.55
N VAL A 9 5.58 -2.01 10.86
CA VAL A 9 4.36 -1.23 11.09
C VAL A 9 3.27 -2.12 11.69
N ARG A 10 3.31 -2.21 13.02
CA ARG A 10 2.34 -2.93 13.85
C ARG A 10 2.03 -2.06 15.06
N ARG A 11 0.77 -1.64 15.21
CA ARG A 11 0.33 -0.82 16.35
C ARG A 11 -0.27 -1.66 17.46
N LEU A 12 -0.79 -2.83 17.11
CA LEU A 12 -1.37 -3.79 18.05
C LEU A 12 -0.41 -4.96 18.25
N ALA A 13 -0.33 -5.43 19.50
CA ALA A 13 0.35 -6.69 19.79
C ALA A 13 -0.40 -7.83 19.09
N GLY A 14 0.34 -8.70 18.40
CA GLY A 14 -0.27 -9.77 17.60
C GLY A 14 0.18 -9.75 16.14
N ARG A 15 -0.42 -10.62 15.33
CA ARG A 15 -0.03 -10.83 13.93
C ARG A 15 -0.59 -9.71 13.01
N PRO A 16 -0.19 -9.63 11.73
CA PRO A 16 0.90 -10.36 11.07
C PRO A 16 2.27 -9.92 11.58
N VAL A 17 3.25 -10.83 11.56
CA VAL A 17 4.63 -10.53 11.99
C VAL A 17 5.48 -10.20 10.79
N GLU A 18 5.32 -10.97 9.72
CA GLU A 18 5.99 -10.83 8.45
C GLU A 18 5.66 -9.47 7.82
N SER A 19 6.62 -8.89 7.11
CA SER A 19 6.45 -7.66 6.34
C SER A 19 5.90 -7.95 4.95
N ALA A 20 5.29 -6.95 4.31
CA ALA A 20 4.86 -7.02 2.91
C ALA A 20 6.00 -7.49 1.98
N LYS A 21 7.24 -7.00 2.22
CA LYS A 21 8.44 -7.44 1.51
C LYS A 21 8.69 -8.94 1.66
N GLN A 22 8.59 -9.48 2.87
CA GLN A 22 8.78 -10.92 3.12
C GLN A 22 7.68 -11.76 2.46
N ILE A 23 6.43 -11.29 2.49
CA ILE A 23 5.32 -11.94 1.78
C ILE A 23 5.56 -11.95 0.27
N GLY A 24 6.02 -10.83 -0.31
CA GLY A 24 6.40 -10.74 -1.72
C GLY A 24 7.60 -11.60 -2.11
N GLN A 25 8.38 -12.08 -1.15
CA GLN A 25 9.52 -12.99 -1.38
C GLN A 25 9.18 -14.46 -1.10
N ALA A 26 7.97 -14.76 -0.63
CA ALA A 26 7.54 -16.13 -0.37
C ALA A 26 7.42 -16.93 -1.67
N ALA A 27 7.69 -18.24 -1.59
CA ALA A 27 7.53 -19.15 -2.73
C ALA A 27 6.08 -19.19 -3.23
N ASP A 28 5.11 -19.12 -2.32
CA ASP A 28 3.69 -18.98 -2.59
C ASP A 28 3.18 -17.66 -2.00
N GLN A 29 3.27 -16.60 -2.80
CA GLN A 29 2.91 -15.23 -2.39
C GLN A 29 1.40 -15.13 -2.06
N GLU A 30 0.55 -15.85 -2.79
CA GLU A 30 -0.90 -15.80 -2.62
C GLU A 30 -1.34 -16.48 -1.33
N ALA A 31 -0.81 -17.66 -1.03
CA ALA A 31 -1.08 -18.32 0.23
C ALA A 31 -0.54 -17.50 1.42
N ALA A 32 0.68 -16.96 1.30
CA ALA A 32 1.29 -16.16 2.35
C ALA A 32 0.51 -14.86 2.64
N ALA A 33 0.08 -14.15 1.59
CA ALA A 33 -0.70 -12.93 1.74
C ALA A 33 -2.13 -13.20 2.25
N THR A 34 -2.74 -14.30 1.81
CA THR A 34 -4.05 -14.74 2.33
C THR A 34 -3.95 -15.03 3.83
N GLN A 35 -2.87 -15.69 4.28
CA GLN A 35 -2.65 -15.95 5.70
C GLN A 35 -2.40 -14.65 6.47
N MET A 36 -1.58 -13.73 5.94
CA MET A 36 -1.39 -12.40 6.53
C MET A 36 -2.71 -11.65 6.70
N GLY A 37 -3.61 -11.71 5.72
CA GLY A 37 -4.94 -11.11 5.81
C GLY A 37 -5.79 -11.69 6.94
N LYS A 38 -5.82 -13.03 7.08
CA LYS A 38 -6.53 -13.73 8.18
C LYS A 38 -5.97 -13.37 9.55
N ASP A 39 -4.64 -13.40 9.66
CA ASP A 39 -3.91 -13.06 10.88
C ASP A 39 -4.18 -11.62 11.35
N THR A 40 -4.25 -10.70 10.38
CA THR A 40 -4.59 -9.30 10.62
C THR A 40 -6.02 -9.18 11.12
N ALA A 41 -6.97 -9.84 10.47
CA ALA A 41 -8.38 -9.81 10.88
C ALA A 41 -8.58 -10.36 12.30
N SER A 42 -7.97 -11.51 12.63
CA SER A 42 -8.04 -12.07 13.99
C SER A 42 -7.43 -11.15 15.04
N THR A 43 -6.32 -10.48 14.72
CA THR A 43 -5.71 -9.50 15.64
C THR A 43 -6.63 -8.31 15.84
N LEU A 44 -7.19 -7.76 14.77
CA LEU A 44 -8.09 -6.60 14.84
C LEU A 44 -9.38 -6.92 15.61
N GLU A 45 -9.92 -8.13 15.47
CA GLU A 45 -11.08 -8.61 16.22
C GLU A 45 -10.83 -8.60 17.74
N ILE A 46 -9.68 -9.11 18.20
CA ILE A 46 -9.30 -9.11 19.63
C ILE A 46 -9.33 -7.69 20.22
N PHE A 47 -8.85 -6.72 19.45
CA PHE A 47 -8.80 -5.31 19.85
C PHE A 47 -10.06 -4.51 19.47
N LYS A 48 -11.12 -5.17 18.99
CA LYS A 48 -12.39 -4.56 18.58
C LYS A 48 -12.22 -3.44 17.54
N SER A 49 -11.21 -3.56 16.68
CA SER A 49 -11.02 -2.68 15.52
C SER A 49 -11.55 -3.37 14.27
N ILE A 50 -12.26 -2.63 13.42
CA ILE A 50 -12.77 -3.14 12.15
C ILE A 50 -12.07 -2.54 10.93
N PHE A 51 -11.15 -1.60 11.16
CA PHE A 51 -10.53 -0.80 10.10
C PHE A 51 -9.02 -0.93 10.15
N ASN A 52 -8.44 -1.40 9.04
CA ASN A 52 -7.00 -1.45 8.82
C ASN A 52 -6.57 -0.51 7.69
N LEU A 53 -5.61 0.36 7.98
CA LEU A 53 -4.94 1.17 6.98
C LEU A 53 -3.87 0.32 6.31
N ALA A 54 -4.27 -0.73 5.61
CA ALA A 54 -3.39 -1.64 4.88
C ALA A 54 -4.20 -2.38 3.80
N PRO A 55 -3.57 -2.91 2.74
CA PRO A 55 -2.12 -3.01 2.54
C PRO A 55 -1.49 -1.76 1.93
N ALA A 56 -0.19 -1.54 2.21
CA ALA A 56 0.65 -0.73 1.33
C ALA A 56 0.83 -1.46 0.00
N VAL A 57 0.65 -0.75 -1.12
CA VAL A 57 0.75 -1.28 -2.49
C VAL A 57 1.78 -0.51 -3.31
N ASP A 58 2.69 0.20 -2.64
CA ASP A 58 3.80 0.92 -3.26
C ASP A 58 4.75 -0.07 -3.95
N VAL A 59 5.13 0.25 -5.20
CA VAL A 59 5.92 -0.64 -6.05
C VAL A 59 7.40 -0.47 -5.74
N TYR A 60 8.09 -1.59 -5.50
CA TYR A 60 9.55 -1.59 -5.38
C TYR A 60 10.22 -1.15 -6.69
N ARG A 61 11.17 -0.22 -6.61
CA ARG A 61 11.97 0.22 -7.77
C ARG A 61 13.45 -0.05 -7.57
N GLU A 62 13.98 0.25 -6.40
CA GLU A 62 15.41 0.09 -6.12
C GLU A 62 15.72 -0.28 -4.68
N ALA A 63 16.89 -0.88 -4.46
CA ALA A 63 17.32 -1.25 -3.12
C ALA A 63 17.44 0.00 -2.23
N ARG A 64 16.83 -0.05 -1.05
CA ARG A 64 16.77 1.04 -0.06
C ARG A 64 15.90 2.24 -0.44
N ASP A 65 15.10 2.19 -1.50
CA ASP A 65 13.99 3.15 -1.67
C ASP A 65 13.05 3.14 -0.46
N PHE A 66 12.11 4.09 -0.41
CA PHE A 66 11.16 4.18 0.71
C PHE A 66 10.41 2.86 0.95
N ALA A 67 9.90 2.23 -0.10
CA ALA A 67 9.11 1.00 0.01
C ALA A 67 9.96 -0.19 0.52
N ASP A 68 11.21 -0.30 0.06
CA ASP A 68 12.16 -1.33 0.47
C ASP A 68 12.66 -1.14 1.90
N ALA A 69 13.09 0.09 2.23
CA ALA A 69 13.62 0.44 3.55
C ALA A 69 12.55 0.31 4.65
N SER A 70 11.30 0.63 4.33
CA SER A 70 10.15 0.44 5.22
C SER A 70 9.63 -1.01 5.25
N GLN A 71 10.12 -1.88 4.35
CA GLN A 71 9.66 -3.26 4.15
C GLN A 71 8.18 -3.38 3.71
N ARG A 72 7.67 -2.34 3.03
CA ARG A 72 6.28 -2.20 2.61
C ARG A 72 6.07 -2.46 1.12
N SER A 73 7.13 -2.83 0.40
CA SER A 73 7.04 -3.22 -1.01
C SER A 73 6.19 -4.48 -1.19
N PHE A 74 5.28 -4.45 -2.16
CA PHE A 74 4.37 -5.55 -2.45
C PHE A 74 4.38 -5.89 -3.94
N SER A 75 4.35 -7.18 -4.28
CA SER A 75 4.31 -7.65 -5.67
C SER A 75 2.88 -7.82 -6.20
N ASN A 76 1.88 -8.09 -5.35
CA ASN A 76 0.52 -8.33 -5.81
C ASN A 76 -0.52 -8.08 -4.69
N PRO A 77 -1.48 -7.15 -4.82
CA PRO A 77 -2.47 -6.86 -3.78
C PRO A 77 -3.36 -8.08 -3.47
N PHE A 78 -3.66 -8.31 -2.19
CA PHE A 78 -4.62 -9.31 -1.72
C PHE A 78 -5.60 -8.69 -0.73
N ARG A 79 -6.76 -9.33 -0.54
CA ARG A 79 -7.81 -8.85 0.38
C ARG A 79 -7.60 -9.43 1.78
N SER A 80 -7.68 -8.59 2.80
CA SER A 80 -7.94 -9.07 4.16
C SER A 80 -9.44 -9.33 4.32
N ALA A 81 -9.83 -10.60 4.45
CA ALA A 81 -11.22 -10.94 4.71
C ALA A 81 -11.64 -10.47 6.10
N GLY A 82 -12.81 -9.83 6.22
CA GLY A 82 -13.45 -9.52 7.50
C GLY A 82 -13.08 -8.18 8.16
N VAL A 83 -12.26 -7.34 7.51
CA VAL A 83 -11.95 -5.97 7.98
C VAL A 83 -11.98 -4.99 6.81
N ILE A 84 -12.30 -3.73 7.10
CA ILE A 84 -12.24 -2.63 6.13
C ILE A 84 -10.76 -2.38 5.80
N ALA A 85 -10.39 -2.55 4.53
CA ALA A 85 -9.03 -2.43 4.04
C ALA A 85 -8.81 -1.12 3.27
N SER A 86 -7.57 -0.62 3.28
CA SER A 86 -7.19 0.60 2.58
C SER A 86 -5.89 0.40 1.80
N SER A 87 -5.99 0.40 0.47
CA SER A 87 -4.81 0.46 -0.40
C SER A 87 -4.16 1.83 -0.32
N LYS A 88 -2.84 1.86 -0.13
CA LYS A 88 -2.07 3.09 0.08
C LYS A 88 -0.63 3.00 -0.44
N HIS A 89 0.05 4.09 -0.77
CA HIS A 89 -0.38 5.49 -0.63
C HIS A 89 -0.52 6.15 -2.01
N PHE A 90 -1.75 6.38 -2.45
CA PHE A 90 -2.05 6.84 -3.80
C PHE A 90 -1.44 8.24 -4.07
N PRO A 91 -0.84 8.51 -5.24
CA PRO A 91 -0.81 7.69 -6.48
C PRO A 91 0.24 6.58 -6.51
N GLY A 92 0.96 6.37 -5.41
CA GLY A 92 2.04 5.42 -5.24
C GLY A 92 3.34 6.13 -4.87
N LEU A 93 4.05 5.60 -3.89
CA LEU A 93 5.31 6.13 -3.37
C LEU A 93 6.52 5.28 -3.78
N GLY A 94 6.40 4.47 -4.84
CA GLY A 94 7.46 3.58 -5.27
C GLY A 94 8.76 4.30 -5.66
N ALA A 95 8.64 5.52 -6.20
CA ALA A 95 9.78 6.36 -6.59
C ALA A 95 10.29 7.28 -5.47
N ALA A 96 9.70 7.24 -4.27
CA ALA A 96 10.22 8.00 -3.13
C ALA A 96 11.55 7.38 -2.66
N GLY A 97 12.56 8.23 -2.49
CA GLY A 97 13.87 7.86 -2.01
C GLY A 97 13.89 7.47 -0.53
N ALA A 98 15.05 6.99 -0.08
CA ALA A 98 15.26 6.64 1.32
C ALA A 98 14.99 7.84 2.25
N GLY A 99 14.04 7.68 3.18
CA GLY A 99 13.71 8.73 4.16
C GLY A 99 12.71 9.79 3.68
N GLU A 100 12.28 9.73 2.42
CA GLU A 100 11.20 10.57 1.89
C GLU A 100 9.84 10.05 2.37
N ASN A 101 9.49 10.38 3.61
CA ASN A 101 8.27 9.94 4.26
C ASN A 101 7.17 10.99 4.18
N THR A 102 6.08 10.68 3.47
CA THR A 102 4.92 11.56 3.32
C THR A 102 4.10 11.81 4.59
N ASP A 103 4.33 11.03 5.65
CA ASP A 103 3.73 11.28 6.97
C ASP A 103 4.35 12.50 7.67
N LEU A 104 5.56 12.90 7.25
CA LEU A 104 6.34 13.95 7.90
C LEU A 104 6.38 15.25 7.09
N GLN A 105 6.40 15.14 5.77
CA GLN A 105 6.51 16.27 4.84
C GLN A 105 6.01 15.87 3.45
N PRO A 106 5.65 16.84 2.58
CA PRO A 106 5.40 16.53 1.18
C PRO A 106 6.65 15.92 0.52
N VAL A 107 6.43 14.99 -0.40
CA VAL A 107 7.51 14.36 -1.19
C VAL A 107 7.23 14.59 -2.67
N THR A 108 8.20 15.15 -3.39
CA THR A 108 8.07 15.32 -4.84
C THR A 108 8.40 14.01 -5.54
N ILE A 109 7.48 13.52 -6.37
CA ILE A 109 7.67 12.33 -7.20
C ILE A 109 7.89 12.78 -8.64
N GLU A 110 9.13 12.64 -9.12
CA GLU A 110 9.58 13.06 -10.45
C GLU A 110 9.36 11.95 -11.50
N LEU A 111 8.09 11.59 -11.73
CA LEU A 111 7.67 10.65 -12.75
C LEU A 111 6.71 11.30 -13.73
N THR A 112 6.73 10.85 -14.98
CA THR A 112 5.67 11.21 -15.95
C THR A 112 4.33 10.62 -15.52
N ILE A 113 3.23 11.22 -15.95
CA ILE A 113 1.88 10.67 -15.66
C ILE A 113 1.69 9.30 -16.30
N GLU A 114 2.30 9.04 -17.46
CA GLU A 114 2.30 7.74 -18.11
C GLU A 114 3.01 6.68 -17.26
N GLU A 115 4.17 7.01 -16.70
CA GLU A 115 4.91 6.09 -15.81
C GLU A 115 4.15 5.83 -14.51
N LEU A 116 3.61 6.86 -13.86
CA LEU A 116 2.77 6.71 -12.67
C LEU A 116 1.56 5.81 -12.97
N ARG A 117 0.84 6.07 -14.07
CA ARG A 117 -0.32 5.25 -14.46
C ARG A 117 0.06 3.79 -14.71
N LYS A 118 1.17 3.56 -15.43
CA LYS A 118 1.60 2.24 -15.87
C LYS A 118 2.20 1.40 -14.75
N VAL A 119 2.86 2.03 -13.78
CA VAL A 119 3.62 1.33 -12.73
C VAL A 119 2.96 1.52 -11.36
N ASP A 120 2.98 2.74 -10.82
CA ASP A 120 2.64 3.00 -9.43
C ASP A 120 1.13 2.97 -9.15
N MET A 121 0.31 3.39 -10.11
CA MET A 121 -1.15 3.36 -10.02
C MET A 121 -1.74 2.00 -10.43
N ALA A 122 -0.98 1.15 -11.14
CA ALA A 122 -1.48 -0.13 -11.63
C ALA A 122 -1.96 -1.10 -10.52
N PRO A 123 -1.29 -1.20 -9.35
CA PRO A 123 -1.81 -1.96 -8.21
C PRO A 123 -3.18 -1.49 -7.71
N TYR A 124 -3.48 -0.19 -7.78
CA TYR A 124 -4.76 0.35 -7.33
C TYR A 124 -5.91 -0.10 -8.23
N THR A 125 -5.70 -0.12 -9.55
CA THR A 125 -6.71 -0.66 -10.49
C THR A 125 -7.06 -2.11 -10.14
N LYS A 126 -6.06 -2.94 -9.80
CA LYS A 126 -6.28 -4.32 -9.35
C LYS A 126 -7.00 -4.38 -8.01
N ALA A 127 -6.62 -3.54 -7.05
CA ALA A 127 -7.24 -3.50 -5.73
C ALA A 127 -8.72 -3.07 -5.81
N VAL A 128 -9.03 -2.06 -6.63
CA VAL A 128 -10.40 -1.60 -6.88
C VAL A 128 -11.21 -2.68 -7.58
N ALA A 129 -10.65 -3.35 -8.60
CA ALA A 129 -11.31 -4.47 -9.26
C ALA A 129 -11.57 -5.65 -8.31
N ALA A 130 -10.69 -5.85 -7.32
CA ALA A 130 -10.87 -6.84 -6.26
C ALA A 130 -11.81 -6.37 -5.13
N GLY A 131 -12.35 -5.14 -5.19
CA GLY A 131 -13.27 -4.60 -4.19
C GLY A 131 -12.59 -4.23 -2.88
N VAL A 132 -11.48 -3.49 -2.94
CA VAL A 132 -10.94 -2.77 -1.77
C VAL A 132 -11.93 -1.70 -1.31
N ASP A 133 -12.07 -1.53 0.00
CA ASP A 133 -13.05 -0.60 0.56
C ASP A 133 -12.61 0.85 0.38
N MET A 134 -11.31 1.13 0.53
CA MET A 134 -10.76 2.48 0.52
C MET A 134 -9.42 2.59 -0.19
N VAL A 135 -9.16 3.78 -0.71
CA VAL A 135 -7.84 4.21 -1.20
C VAL A 135 -7.40 5.41 -0.37
N MET A 136 -6.23 5.32 0.26
CA MET A 136 -5.63 6.43 0.99
C MET A 136 -4.67 7.19 0.08
N THR A 137 -4.80 8.50 0.05
CA THR A 137 -3.90 9.42 -0.66
C THR A 137 -2.68 9.75 0.17
N SER A 138 -1.51 9.83 -0.45
CA SER A 138 -0.28 10.32 0.17
C SER A 138 -0.20 11.86 0.14
N TRP A 139 0.87 12.40 0.73
CA TRP A 139 1.30 13.78 0.52
C TRP A 139 2.33 13.91 -0.62
N ALA A 140 2.23 13.04 -1.64
CA ALA A 140 3.06 13.17 -2.83
C ALA A 140 2.67 14.40 -3.65
N ILE A 141 3.67 15.12 -4.12
CA ILE A 141 3.53 16.20 -5.11
C ILE A 141 4.05 15.64 -6.43
N SER A 142 3.25 15.76 -7.48
CA SER A 142 3.65 15.37 -8.83
C SER A 142 3.29 16.49 -9.79
N TYR A 143 4.21 16.80 -10.70
CA TYR A 143 4.03 17.86 -11.71
C TYR A 143 3.78 17.22 -13.06
N PHE A 144 2.51 17.10 -13.43
CA PHE A 144 2.12 16.66 -14.76
C PHE A 144 0.89 17.45 -15.22
N GLU A 145 0.80 17.68 -16.52
CA GLU A 145 -0.41 18.25 -17.11
C GLU A 145 -1.52 17.21 -17.00
N ILE A 146 -2.58 17.55 -16.25
CA ILE A 146 -3.80 16.75 -16.25
C ILE A 146 -4.61 17.26 -17.42
N ASP A 147 -4.60 16.51 -18.52
CA ASP A 147 -5.53 16.71 -19.62
C ASP A 147 -6.91 16.26 -19.14
N LEU A 148 -7.61 17.15 -18.41
CA LEU A 148 -8.98 16.93 -17.99
C LEU A 148 -9.84 17.13 -19.22
N PRO A 149 -10.57 16.10 -19.71
CA PRO A 149 -11.62 16.37 -20.68
C PRO A 149 -12.59 17.34 -20.00
N LEU A 150 -12.71 18.54 -20.56
CA LEU A 150 -13.77 19.47 -20.21
C LEU A 150 -15.06 18.64 -20.29
N ARG A 151 -15.74 18.47 -19.15
CA ARG A 151 -17.05 17.83 -19.14
C ARG A 151 -17.92 18.64 -20.08
N ALA A 152 -18.34 18.04 -21.20
CA ALA A 152 -19.43 18.59 -21.97
C ALA A 152 -20.66 18.58 -21.05
N GLU A 153 -21.14 19.77 -20.69
CA GLU A 153 -22.39 19.97 -19.97
C GLU A 153 -23.59 19.50 -20.80
#